data_AF-A0A7Y5KAL2-F1
#
_entry.id   AF-A0A7Y5KAL2-F1
#
_cell.length_a   1.000
_cell.length_b   1.000
_cell.length_c   1.000
_cell.angle_alpha   90.00
_cell.angle_beta   90.00
_cell.angle_gamma   90.00
#
_symmetry.space_group_name_H-M   'P 1'
#
loop_
_entity.id
_entity.type
_entity.pdbx_description
1 polymer ?
#
loop_
_entity_poly.entity_id
_entity_poly.type
_entity_poly.pdbx_seq_one_letter_code
_entity_poly.pdbx_strand_id
1 'polypeptide(L)'
;GQPHAAAVLAKHEAQSTNSEDGVWAAQAMAAAVSVACAGVQVEEVISVAQSYLPRDSWIHRSVNEALSMCETNRPLLENIPRLHETVSNRVYSHGTAAPETFALTLAIFKLTQGNFETAVFMANGFAKNADSVPAFVGALCGAMSDEENFFPAWQRGIQRLRGICIPALAGVDYLALVEQLVMVIDEP
;
A
#
# COMPACT_ATOMS: atom_id res chain seq x y z
N GLY A 1 -11.80 6.85 -8.52
CA GLY A 1 -12.73 5.82 -9.05
C GLY A 1 -12.55 5.48 -10.52
N GLN A 2 -11.38 5.70 -11.13
CA GLN A 2 -11.06 5.30 -12.51
C GLN A 2 -9.86 4.35 -12.50
N PRO A 3 -10.03 3.09 -12.08
CA PRO A 3 -8.91 2.18 -11.82
C PRO A 3 -8.03 1.94 -13.05
N HIS A 4 -8.61 1.84 -14.25
CA HIS A 4 -7.85 1.64 -15.47
C HIS A 4 -6.95 2.83 -15.80
N ALA A 5 -7.48 4.06 -15.74
CA ALA A 5 -6.70 5.27 -15.99
C ALA A 5 -5.54 5.40 -14.97
N ALA A 6 -5.83 5.15 -13.68
CA ALA A 6 -4.82 5.16 -12.62
C ALA A 6 -3.71 4.13 -12.88
N ALA A 7 -4.07 2.90 -13.28
CA ALA A 7 -3.11 1.85 -13.60
C ALA A 7 -2.26 2.17 -14.85
N VAL A 8 -2.83 2.84 -15.86
CA VAL A 8 -2.07 3.25 -17.05
C VAL A 8 -1.01 4.30 -16.68
N LEU A 9 -1.38 5.32 -15.89
CA LEU A 9 -0.44 6.35 -15.43
C LEU A 9 0.66 5.74 -14.55
N ALA A 10 0.30 4.87 -13.61
CA ALA A 10 1.25 4.19 -12.75
C ALA A 10 2.23 3.30 -13.54
N LYS A 11 1.77 2.63 -14.60
CA LYS A 11 2.66 1.88 -15.50
C LYS A 11 3.70 2.79 -16.15
N HIS A 12 3.28 3.95 -16.65
CA HIS A 12 4.17 4.87 -17.35
C HIS A 12 5.28 5.43 -16.46
N GLU A 13 4.96 5.68 -15.19
CA GLU A 13 5.93 6.12 -14.18
C GLU A 13 6.86 4.95 -13.79
N ALA A 14 6.28 3.81 -13.38
CA ALA A 14 7.04 2.70 -12.82
C ALA A 14 8.00 2.04 -13.81
N GLN A 15 7.65 1.98 -15.10
CA GLN A 15 8.47 1.33 -16.13
C GLN A 15 9.84 2.03 -16.36
N SER A 16 10.05 3.22 -15.81
CA SER A 16 11.33 3.93 -15.89
C SER A 16 12.41 3.30 -15.00
N THR A 17 12.01 2.64 -13.91
CA THR A 17 12.91 2.07 -12.89
C THR A 17 12.61 0.61 -12.57
N ASN A 18 11.46 0.09 -12.99
CA ASN A 18 10.99 -1.26 -12.70
C ASN A 18 10.56 -2.01 -13.96
N SER A 19 10.44 -3.34 -13.84
CA SER A 19 9.86 -4.22 -14.84
C SER A 19 9.01 -5.31 -14.16
N GLU A 20 8.17 -5.99 -14.95
CA GLU A 20 7.38 -7.15 -14.51
C GLU A 20 6.65 -6.92 -13.18
N ASP A 21 6.96 -7.69 -12.13
CA ASP A 21 6.30 -7.63 -10.83
C ASP A 21 6.30 -6.22 -10.22
N GLY A 22 7.35 -5.43 -10.44
CA GLY A 22 7.40 -4.05 -9.96
C GLY A 22 6.40 -3.13 -10.68
N VAL A 23 6.24 -3.30 -11.99
CA VAL A 23 5.24 -2.54 -12.77
C VAL A 23 3.83 -3.02 -12.44
N TRP A 24 3.61 -4.34 -12.36
CA TRP A 24 2.29 -4.89 -12.02
C TRP A 24 1.84 -4.48 -10.62
N ALA A 25 2.76 -4.45 -9.64
CA ALA A 25 2.47 -3.93 -8.30
C ALA A 25 2.03 -2.46 -8.34
N ALA A 26 2.74 -1.60 -9.09
CA ALA A 26 2.39 -0.20 -9.22
C ALA A 26 1.00 -0.01 -9.85
N GLN A 27 0.71 -0.75 -10.93
CA GLN A 27 -0.60 -0.73 -11.57
C GLN A 27 -1.72 -1.18 -10.61
N ALA A 28 -1.51 -2.31 -9.94
CA ALA A 28 -2.46 -2.88 -9.00
C ALA A 28 -2.73 -1.94 -7.82
N MET A 29 -1.67 -1.34 -7.25
CA MET A 29 -1.78 -0.39 -6.14
C MET A 29 -2.55 0.87 -6.54
N ALA A 30 -2.24 1.46 -7.70
CA ALA A 30 -2.93 2.64 -8.20
C ALA A 30 -4.41 2.37 -8.49
N ALA A 31 -4.73 1.22 -9.10
CA ALA A 31 -6.10 0.81 -9.33
C ALA A 31 -6.87 0.61 -8.02
N ALA A 32 -6.25 -0.08 -7.04
CA ALA A 32 -6.81 -0.34 -5.72
C ALA A 32 -7.11 0.96 -4.96
N VAL A 33 -6.15 1.88 -4.88
CA VAL A 33 -6.36 3.20 -4.26
C VAL A 33 -7.46 3.98 -4.98
N SER A 34 -7.51 3.93 -6.31
CA SER A 34 -8.53 4.64 -7.09
C SER A 34 -9.96 4.19 -6.76
N VAL A 35 -10.19 2.89 -6.56
CA VAL A 35 -11.52 2.38 -6.16
C VAL A 35 -11.76 2.54 -4.67
N ALA A 36 -10.74 2.43 -3.82
CA ALA A 36 -10.84 2.71 -2.40
C ALA A 36 -11.34 4.14 -2.14
N CYS A 37 -10.78 5.14 -2.82
CA CYS A 37 -11.27 6.53 -2.76
C CYS A 37 -12.71 6.71 -3.27
N ALA A 38 -13.26 5.73 -3.98
CA ALA A 38 -14.65 5.75 -4.43
C ALA A 38 -15.60 5.04 -3.45
N GLY A 39 -15.12 4.61 -2.27
CA GLY A 39 -15.91 4.02 -1.21
C GLY A 39 -16.32 2.56 -1.45
N VAL A 40 -15.59 1.81 -2.28
CA VAL A 40 -15.85 0.37 -2.44
C VAL A 40 -15.37 -0.43 -1.21
N GLN A 41 -15.92 -1.62 -1.02
CA GLN A 41 -15.57 -2.49 0.12
C GLN A 41 -14.18 -3.12 -0.04
N VAL A 42 -13.58 -3.53 1.09
CA VAL A 42 -12.22 -4.12 1.16
C VAL A 42 -12.02 -5.26 0.15
N GLU A 43 -12.99 -6.17 0.04
CA GLU A 43 -12.94 -7.30 -0.89
C GLU A 43 -12.90 -6.85 -2.35
N GLU A 44 -13.62 -5.78 -2.69
CA GLU A 44 -13.64 -5.22 -4.03
C GLU A 44 -12.32 -4.52 -4.37
N VAL A 45 -11.74 -3.76 -3.42
CA VAL A 45 -10.39 -3.18 -3.56
C VAL A 45 -9.36 -4.27 -3.87
N ILE A 46 -9.39 -5.38 -3.12
CA ILE A 46 -8.47 -6.52 -3.30
C ILE A 46 -8.71 -7.19 -4.66
N SER A 47 -9.97 -7.40 -5.05
CA SER A 47 -10.32 -8.00 -6.34
C SER A 47 -9.81 -7.16 -7.51
N VAL A 48 -9.97 -5.84 -7.43
CA VAL A 48 -9.43 -4.89 -8.42
C VAL A 48 -7.91 -4.99 -8.48
N ALA A 49 -7.21 -5.00 -7.34
CA ALA A 49 -5.77 -5.17 -7.30
C ALA A 49 -5.31 -6.46 -8.01
N GLN A 50 -5.95 -7.60 -7.67
CA GLN A 50 -5.62 -8.91 -8.25
C GLN A 50 -5.81 -8.95 -9.78
N SER A 51 -6.75 -8.18 -10.33
CA SER A 51 -7.02 -8.16 -11.77
C SER A 51 -5.84 -7.65 -12.62
N TYR A 52 -4.89 -6.93 -12.01
CA TYR A 52 -3.67 -6.43 -12.69
C TYR A 52 -2.48 -7.39 -12.57
N LEU A 53 -2.62 -8.52 -11.87
CA LEU A 53 -1.52 -9.46 -11.62
C LEU A 53 -1.60 -10.64 -12.63
N PRO A 54 -0.61 -10.83 -13.52
CA PRO A 54 -0.63 -11.94 -14.47
C PRO A 54 -0.59 -13.30 -13.77
N ARG A 55 -1.42 -14.27 -14.19
CA ARG A 55 -1.61 -15.55 -13.48
C ARG A 55 -0.32 -16.34 -13.21
N ASP A 56 0.63 -16.31 -14.14
CA ASP A 56 1.87 -17.07 -14.07
C ASP A 56 3.04 -16.29 -13.44
N SER A 57 2.78 -15.07 -12.93
CA SER A 57 3.78 -14.23 -12.26
C SER A 57 4.08 -14.66 -10.82
N TRP A 58 5.21 -14.19 -10.29
CA TRP A 58 5.53 -14.39 -8.88
C TRP A 58 4.57 -13.58 -7.99
N ILE A 59 4.30 -12.31 -8.33
CA ILE A 59 3.39 -11.47 -7.55
C ILE A 59 1.99 -12.07 -7.41
N HIS A 60 1.42 -12.65 -8.47
CA HIS A 60 0.11 -13.29 -8.41
C HIS A 60 0.11 -14.49 -7.46
N ARG A 61 1.15 -15.34 -7.50
CA ARG A 61 1.28 -16.48 -6.58
C ARG A 61 1.39 -16.02 -5.13
N SER A 62 2.31 -15.09 -4.85
CA SER A 62 2.55 -14.59 -3.49
C SER A 62 1.34 -13.89 -2.89
N VAL A 63 0.62 -13.07 -3.68
CA VAL A 63 -0.61 -12.42 -3.23
C VAL A 63 -1.69 -13.44 -2.88
N ASN A 64 -1.94 -14.42 -3.74
CA ASN A 64 -2.96 -15.43 -3.49
C ASN A 64 -2.62 -16.30 -2.28
N GLU A 65 -1.34 -16.66 -2.13
CA GLU A 65 -0.87 -17.43 -0.98
C GLU A 65 -1.08 -16.65 0.32
N ALA A 66 -0.64 -15.38 0.38
CA ALA A 66 -0.83 -14.53 1.56
C ALA A 66 -2.32 -14.33 1.90
N LEU A 67 -3.17 -14.06 0.91
CA LEU A 67 -4.61 -13.86 1.11
C LEU A 67 -5.35 -15.13 1.56
N SER A 68 -4.86 -16.31 1.16
CA SER A 68 -5.42 -17.61 1.60
C SER A 68 -5.15 -17.91 3.07
N MET A 69 -4.12 -17.29 3.64
CA MET A 69 -3.75 -17.44 5.05
C MET A 69 -4.47 -16.47 5.99
N CYS A 70 -5.17 -15.47 5.45
CA CYS A 70 -5.90 -14.49 6.23
C CYS A 70 -7.10 -15.15 6.92
N GLU A 71 -6.90 -15.68 8.12
CA GLU A 71 -7.93 -16.27 8.97
C GLU A 71 -8.44 -15.22 9.98
N THR A 72 -9.67 -14.74 9.79
CA THR A 72 -10.28 -13.71 10.65
C THR A 72 -10.62 -14.18 12.06
N ASN A 73 -10.69 -15.49 12.29
CA ASN A 73 -11.00 -16.08 13.60
C ASN A 73 -9.78 -16.21 14.53
N ARG A 74 -8.60 -15.73 14.12
CA ARG A 74 -7.38 -15.76 14.93
C ARG A 74 -7.01 -14.37 15.45
N PRO A 75 -6.28 -14.28 16.57
CA PRO A 75 -5.69 -13.03 17.00
C PRO A 75 -4.80 -12.44 15.92
N LEU A 76 -4.96 -11.13 15.65
CA LEU A 76 -4.29 -10.46 14.53
C LEU A 76 -2.78 -10.65 14.53
N LEU A 77 -2.14 -10.50 15.70
CA LEU A 77 -0.69 -10.59 15.85
C LEU A 77 -0.12 -11.98 15.54
N GLU A 78 -0.92 -13.06 15.69
CA GLU A 78 -0.48 -14.41 15.33
C GLU A 78 -0.28 -14.58 13.81
N ASN A 79 -0.87 -13.71 12.99
CA ASN A 79 -0.68 -13.75 11.54
C ASN A 79 0.69 -13.21 11.10
N ILE A 80 1.35 -12.38 11.91
CA ILE A 80 2.65 -11.77 11.55
C ILE A 80 3.74 -12.83 11.29
N PRO A 81 4.06 -13.74 12.22
CA PRO A 81 5.10 -14.74 11.98
C PRO A 81 4.75 -15.68 10.82
N ARG A 82 3.46 -16.03 10.66
CA ARG A 82 2.98 -16.89 9.57
C ARG A 82 3.18 -16.23 8.19
N LEU A 83 2.69 -15.00 8.04
CA LEU A 83 2.86 -14.26 6.78
C LEU A 83 4.34 -14.03 6.47
N HIS A 84 5.16 -13.75 7.49
CA HIS A 84 6.60 -13.60 7.31
C HIS A 84 7.28 -14.90 6.88
N GLU A 85 6.86 -16.05 7.42
CA GLU A 85 7.36 -17.37 7.02
C GLU A 85 7.04 -17.72 5.58
N THR A 86 5.84 -17.37 5.13
CA THR A 86 5.35 -17.75 3.81
C THR A 86 5.80 -16.79 2.71
N VAL A 87 5.72 -15.48 2.97
CA VAL A 87 5.88 -14.46 1.92
C VAL A 87 7.33 -13.96 1.82
N SER A 88 8.05 -13.86 2.94
CA SER A 88 9.39 -13.25 2.93
C SER A 88 10.46 -14.27 2.57
N ASN A 89 11.21 -14.02 1.49
CA ASN A 89 12.39 -14.82 1.15
C ASN A 89 13.46 -14.67 2.24
N ARG A 90 13.93 -15.81 2.77
CA ARG A 90 14.91 -15.94 3.85
C ARG A 90 16.34 -16.23 3.38
N VAL A 91 16.51 -16.53 2.10
CA VAL A 91 17.78 -17.00 1.52
C VAL A 91 18.68 -15.85 1.07
N TYR A 92 18.10 -14.70 0.70
CA TYR A 92 18.85 -13.54 0.21
C TYR A 92 18.63 -12.31 1.09
N SER A 93 19.74 -11.65 1.46
CA SER A 93 19.77 -10.42 2.26
C SER A 93 19.63 -9.13 1.44
N HIS A 94 19.21 -9.19 0.17
CA HIS A 94 19.00 -8.00 -0.68
C HIS A 94 17.52 -7.56 -0.67
N GLY A 95 17.31 -6.34 -1.17
CA GLY A 95 16.13 -5.50 -0.96
C GLY A 95 14.77 -6.18 -1.16
N THR A 96 13.74 -5.50 -0.65
CA THR A 96 12.35 -5.95 -0.69
C THR A 96 11.85 -6.10 -2.11
N ALA A 97 11.39 -7.30 -2.45
CA ALA A 97 10.82 -7.58 -3.78
C ALA A 97 9.34 -7.17 -3.81
N ALA A 98 8.89 -6.61 -4.95
CA ALA A 98 7.50 -6.19 -5.13
C ALA A 98 6.48 -7.31 -4.83
N PRO A 99 6.70 -8.58 -5.22
CA PRO A 99 5.82 -9.69 -4.84
C PRO A 99 5.61 -9.84 -3.34
N GLU A 100 6.67 -9.66 -2.54
CA GLU A 100 6.61 -9.80 -1.09
C GLU A 100 5.87 -8.62 -0.46
N THR A 101 6.30 -7.39 -0.81
CA THR A 101 5.73 -6.15 -0.27
C THR A 101 4.24 -6.04 -0.60
N PHE A 102 3.85 -6.33 -1.83
CA PHE A 102 2.45 -6.21 -2.25
C PHE A 102 1.56 -7.31 -1.66
N ALA A 103 2.06 -8.55 -1.55
CA ALA A 103 1.35 -9.63 -0.87
C ALA A 103 1.10 -9.32 0.61
N LEU A 104 2.13 -8.84 1.34
CA LEU A 104 1.99 -8.39 2.72
C LEU A 104 0.99 -7.23 2.84
N THR A 105 1.05 -6.28 1.92
CA THR A 105 0.13 -5.13 1.88
C THR A 105 -1.33 -5.59 1.83
N LEU A 106 -1.69 -6.43 0.85
CA LEU A 106 -3.08 -6.88 0.69
C LEU A 106 -3.54 -7.80 1.83
N ALA A 107 -2.64 -8.63 2.37
CA ALA A 107 -2.96 -9.50 3.50
C ALA A 107 -3.24 -8.71 4.79
N ILE A 108 -2.42 -7.69 5.08
CA ILE A 108 -2.61 -6.82 6.25
C ILE A 108 -3.88 -5.99 6.08
N PHE A 109 -4.08 -5.42 4.89
CA PHE A 109 -5.28 -4.66 4.57
C PHE A 109 -6.56 -5.51 4.75
N LYS A 110 -6.55 -6.76 4.28
CA LYS A 110 -7.64 -7.73 4.50
C LYS A 110 -7.84 -8.05 5.98
N LEU A 111 -6.78 -8.40 6.71
CA LEU A 111 -6.87 -8.81 8.12
C LEU A 111 -7.37 -7.70 9.03
N THR A 112 -7.07 -6.45 8.70
CA THR A 112 -7.44 -5.27 9.48
C THR A 112 -8.72 -4.61 8.99
N GLN A 113 -9.32 -5.12 7.92
CA GLN A 113 -10.56 -4.59 7.34
C GLN A 113 -10.46 -3.09 7.05
N GLY A 114 -9.30 -2.65 6.55
CA GLY A 114 -9.04 -1.23 6.25
C GLY A 114 -8.81 -0.33 7.47
N ASN A 115 -8.75 -0.87 8.71
CA ASN A 115 -8.47 -0.04 9.89
C ASN A 115 -7.03 0.49 9.87
N PHE A 116 -6.87 1.80 9.64
CA PHE A 116 -5.58 2.44 9.42
C PHE A 116 -4.54 2.18 10.52
N GLU A 117 -4.86 2.50 11.78
CA GLU A 117 -3.91 2.41 12.89
C GLU A 117 -3.45 0.96 13.11
N THR A 118 -4.41 0.04 13.15
CA THR A 118 -4.14 -1.38 13.35
C THR A 118 -3.29 -1.94 12.21
N ALA A 119 -3.58 -1.54 10.97
CA ALA A 119 -2.87 -1.99 9.78
C ALA A 119 -1.43 -1.46 9.73
N VAL A 120 -1.21 -0.19 10.03
CA VAL A 120 0.13 0.41 10.10
C VAL A 120 0.96 -0.23 11.22
N PHE A 121 0.40 -0.46 12.39
CA PHE A 121 1.12 -1.15 13.47
C PHE A 121 1.48 -2.59 13.10
N MET A 122 0.54 -3.34 12.50
CA MET A 122 0.81 -4.69 12.04
C MET A 122 1.90 -4.71 10.95
N ALA A 123 1.87 -3.74 10.01
CA ALA A 123 2.86 -3.59 8.95
C ALA A 123 4.28 -3.37 9.49
N ASN A 124 4.44 -2.64 10.60
CA ASN A 124 5.73 -2.45 11.27
C ASN A 124 6.29 -3.75 11.88
N GLY A 125 5.48 -4.81 12.02
CA GLY A 125 5.94 -6.13 12.47
C GLY A 125 6.81 -6.86 11.43
N PHE A 126 6.85 -6.40 10.18
CA PHE A 126 7.63 -7.02 9.11
C PHE A 126 8.94 -6.26 8.88
N ALA A 127 9.95 -6.54 9.72
CA ALA A 127 11.21 -5.79 9.75
C ALA A 127 11.91 -5.64 8.39
N LYS A 128 11.89 -6.68 7.54
CA LYS A 128 12.46 -6.63 6.18
C LYS A 128 11.78 -5.58 5.30
N ASN A 129 10.48 -5.36 5.47
CA ASN A 129 9.65 -4.50 4.63
C ASN A 129 9.09 -3.27 5.37
N ALA A 130 9.72 -2.89 6.47
CA ALA A 130 9.23 -1.83 7.35
C ALA A 130 9.25 -0.42 6.71
N ASP A 131 10.01 -0.22 5.62
CA ASP A 131 10.03 1.02 4.86
C ASP A 131 8.85 1.14 3.88
N SER A 132 8.42 0.01 3.31
CA SER A 132 7.50 -0.02 2.17
C SER A 132 6.08 -0.44 2.55
N VAL A 133 5.93 -1.51 3.35
CA VAL A 133 4.60 -2.07 3.66
C VAL A 133 3.75 -1.09 4.49
N PRO A 134 4.27 -0.39 5.52
CA PRO A 134 3.47 0.61 6.23
C PRO A 134 2.97 1.74 5.32
N ALA A 135 3.77 2.17 4.35
CA ALA A 135 3.38 3.21 3.40
C ALA A 135 2.26 2.73 2.47
N PHE A 136 2.37 1.51 1.94
CA PHE A 136 1.37 0.94 1.03
C PHE A 136 0.05 0.66 1.74
N VAL A 137 0.12 0.04 2.92
CA VAL A 137 -1.05 -0.24 3.76
C VAL A 137 -1.71 1.07 4.22
N GLY A 138 -0.91 2.05 4.65
CA GLY A 138 -1.41 3.37 5.03
C GLY A 138 -2.14 4.07 3.90
N ALA A 139 -1.63 4.00 2.66
CA ALA A 139 -2.30 4.57 1.50
C ALA A 139 -3.64 3.89 1.20
N LEU A 140 -3.74 2.56 1.26
CA LEU A 140 -5.01 1.84 1.04
C LEU A 140 -6.03 2.12 2.15
N CYS A 141 -5.63 1.97 3.41
CA CYS A 141 -6.52 2.21 4.55
C CYS A 141 -6.94 3.69 4.60
N GLY A 142 -6.01 4.62 4.36
CA GLY A 142 -6.29 6.04 4.34
C GLY A 142 -7.26 6.44 3.22
N ALA A 143 -7.15 5.81 2.05
CA ALA A 143 -8.09 6.02 0.94
C ALA A 143 -9.53 5.58 1.24
N MET A 144 -9.73 4.66 2.20
CA MET A 144 -11.05 4.20 2.65
C MET A 144 -11.53 4.89 3.93
N SER A 145 -10.71 5.72 4.56
CA SER A 145 -11.04 6.29 5.86
C SER A 145 -11.96 7.51 5.69
N ASP A 146 -13.14 7.47 6.31
CA ASP A 146 -14.13 8.57 6.26
C ASP A 146 -13.78 9.76 7.18
N GLU A 147 -12.84 9.59 8.13
CA GLU A 147 -12.52 10.56 9.17
C GLU A 147 -11.01 10.69 9.41
N GLU A 148 -10.58 11.87 9.89
CA GLU A 148 -9.24 12.21 10.40
C GLU A 148 -8.87 11.43 11.69
N ASN A 149 -9.23 10.16 11.79
CA ASN A 149 -9.01 9.34 12.98
C ASN A 149 -7.57 8.78 12.98
N PHE A 150 -6.62 9.69 12.85
CA PHE A 150 -5.20 9.43 12.96
C PHE A 150 -4.74 9.89 14.34
N PHE A 151 -3.80 9.16 14.95
CA PHE A 151 -3.12 9.65 16.15
C PHE A 151 -2.59 11.09 15.92
N PRO A 152 -3.02 12.10 16.71
CA PRO A 152 -2.60 13.49 16.50
C PRO A 152 -1.08 13.69 16.58
N ALA A 153 -0.37 12.79 17.26
CA ALA A 153 1.08 12.78 17.31
C ALA A 153 1.73 12.50 15.95
N TRP A 154 1.13 11.64 15.12
CA TRP A 154 1.64 11.33 13.79
C TRP A 154 1.46 12.51 12.84
N GLN A 155 0.28 13.13 12.85
CA GLN A 155 0.00 14.35 12.06
C GLN A 155 1.00 15.46 12.39
N ARG A 156 1.22 15.77 13.68
CA ARG A 156 2.23 16.76 14.09
C ARG A 156 3.65 16.40 13.65
N GLY A 157 3.98 15.12 13.60
CA GLY A 157 5.28 14.62 13.18
C GLY A 157 5.56 14.83 11.69
N ILE A 158 4.52 14.78 10.85
CA ILE A 158 4.64 14.90 9.38
C ILE A 158 4.25 16.28 8.84
N GLN A 159 3.60 17.13 9.63
CA GLN A 159 3.04 18.40 9.18
C GLN A 159 4.09 19.30 8.51
N ARG A 160 5.29 19.42 9.07
CA ARG A 160 6.34 20.27 8.49
C ARG A 160 7.43 19.43 7.84
N LEU A 161 7.59 19.58 6.54
CA LEU A 161 8.60 18.87 5.77
C LEU A 161 10.00 19.35 6.14
N ARG A 162 10.94 18.42 6.31
CA ARG A 162 12.34 18.72 6.62
C ARG A 162 13.17 19.13 5.40
N GLY A 163 12.68 18.87 4.18
CA GLY A 163 13.41 19.17 2.93
C GLY A 163 14.67 18.33 2.71
N ILE A 164 14.70 17.07 3.18
CA ILE A 164 15.90 16.22 3.08
C ILE A 164 16.19 15.83 1.63
N CYS A 165 15.22 15.22 0.93
CA CYS A 165 15.39 14.79 -0.46
C CYS A 165 15.18 15.93 -1.47
N ILE A 166 14.30 16.87 -1.13
CA ILE A 166 13.96 18.05 -1.94
C ILE A 166 14.11 19.29 -1.06
N PRO A 167 15.29 19.95 -1.05
CA PRO A 167 15.56 21.10 -0.18
C PRO A 167 14.56 22.25 -0.30
N ALA A 168 13.98 22.45 -1.49
CA ALA A 168 12.99 23.49 -1.76
C ALA A 168 11.68 23.32 -0.95
N LEU A 169 11.40 22.11 -0.43
CA LEU A 169 10.22 21.83 0.37
C LEU A 169 10.46 22.00 1.89
N ALA A 170 11.64 22.46 2.31
CA ALA A 170 11.93 22.66 3.73
C ALA A 170 10.95 23.66 4.38
N GLY A 171 10.32 23.25 5.48
CA GLY A 171 9.34 24.05 6.20
C GLY A 171 7.95 24.13 5.57
N VAL A 172 7.72 23.53 4.40
CA VAL A 172 6.38 23.48 3.78
C VAL A 172 5.43 22.64 4.64
N ASP A 173 4.17 23.06 4.74
CA ASP A 173 3.11 22.26 5.36
C ASP A 173 2.70 21.13 4.41
N TYR A 174 2.93 19.88 4.83
CA TYR A 174 2.68 18.69 4.03
C TYR A 174 1.20 18.54 3.68
N LEU A 175 0.28 18.81 4.62
CA LEU A 175 -1.15 18.63 4.38
C LEU A 175 -1.65 19.69 3.39
N ALA A 176 -1.22 20.95 3.56
CA ALA A 176 -1.55 22.00 2.61
C ALA A 176 -1.01 21.72 1.20
N LEU A 177 0.16 21.07 1.09
CA LEU A 177 0.72 20.65 -0.20
C LEU A 177 -0.11 19.53 -0.84
N VAL A 178 -0.59 18.56 -0.07
CA VAL A 178 -1.47 17.49 -0.56
C VAL A 178 -2.81 18.06 -1.05
N GLU A 179 -3.40 19.01 -0.32
CA GLU A 179 -4.63 19.71 -0.74
C GLU A 179 -4.46 20.44 -2.08
N GLN A 180 -3.31 21.09 -2.29
CA GLN A 180 -2.99 21.73 -3.57
C GLN A 180 -2.89 20.71 -4.72
N LEU A 181 -2.31 19.55 -4.47
CA LEU A 181 -2.22 18.48 -5.47
C LEU A 181 -3.58 17.94 -5.85
N VAL A 182 -4.50 17.77 -4.88
CA VAL A 182 -5.88 17.32 -5.15
C VAL A 182 -6.62 18.34 -6.02
N MET A 183 -6.48 19.64 -5.75
CA MET A 183 -7.12 20.68 -6.56
C MET A 183 -6.68 20.67 -8.02
N VAL A 184 -5.40 20.38 -8.30
CA VAL A 184 -4.88 20.29 -9.67
C VAL A 184 -5.45 19.07 -10.42
N ILE A 185 -5.81 18.00 -9.71
CA ILE A 185 -6.41 16.79 -10.31
C ILE A 185 -7.88 17.04 -10.72
N ASP A 186 -8.57 17.96 -10.04
CA ASP A 186 -9.96 18.32 -10.32
C ASP A 186 -10.11 19.43 -11.39
N GLU A 187 -9.01 20.03 -11.85
CA GLU A 187 -9.04 20.97 -12.99
C GLU A 187 -9.17 20.18 -14.33
N PRO A 188 -10.15 20.54 -15.18
CA PRO A 188 -10.49 19.79 -16.41
C PRO A 188 -9.45 19.85 -17.53
#